data_AF-A0A1C7WH47-F1
#
_entry.id   AF-A0A1C7WH47-F1
#
_cell.length_a   1.000
_cell.length_b   1.000
_cell.length_c   1.000
_cell.angle_alpha   90.00
_cell.angle_beta   90.00
_cell.angle_gamma   90.00
#
_symmetry.space_group_name_H-M   'P 1'
#
loop_
_entity.id
_entity.type
_entity.pdbx_description
1 polymer ?
#
loop_
_entity_poly.entity_id
_entity_poly.type
_entity_poly.pdbx_seq_one_letter_code
_entity_poly.pdbx_strand_id
1 'polypeptide(L)'
;MRKLITAMEPQRDECGFWTHPDYFEPADGREYSYPGEFAAWLDANRVTGLLQWMENDVTDEQLEALEAGDGDISKWIPTPPAGEGWFIGSIHDTEDGPVCYWLRPVEGEPTALADLISRCHVEALKIELLRLHRECTKVAHAYFCACDLGEERVAAGEMYQQIRLATRRGGY
;
A
#
# COMPACT_ATOMS: atom_id res chain seq x y z
N MET A 1 -1.92 3.11 -18.72
CA MET A 1 -1.85 4.02 -17.56
C MET A 1 -2.85 3.51 -16.55
N ARG A 2 -2.45 3.33 -15.28
CA ARG A 2 -3.41 3.01 -14.22
C ARG A 2 -4.19 4.30 -13.92
N LYS A 3 -5.51 4.21 -13.87
CA LYS A 3 -6.38 5.33 -13.51
C LYS A 3 -6.18 5.59 -12.02
N LEU A 4 -5.93 6.84 -11.63
CA LEU A 4 -5.92 7.24 -10.22
C LEU A 4 -7.36 7.27 -9.73
N ILE A 5 -7.61 6.79 -8.52
CA ILE A 5 -8.87 7.02 -7.84
C ILE A 5 -9.11 8.53 -7.68
N THR A 6 -10.34 8.98 -7.91
CA THR A 6 -10.74 10.39 -7.82
C THR A 6 -12.04 10.50 -7.07
N ALA A 7 -12.26 11.62 -6.38
CA ALA A 7 -13.51 11.87 -5.66
C ALA A 7 -14.74 11.67 -6.56
N MET A 8 -15.76 11.01 -6.02
CA MET A 8 -17.08 10.87 -6.63
C MET A 8 -18.16 10.81 -5.56
N GLU A 9 -19.40 11.11 -5.95
CA GLU A 9 -20.55 11.06 -5.07
C GLU A 9 -20.90 9.60 -4.69
N PRO A 10 -20.92 9.24 -3.40
CA PRO A 10 -21.29 7.91 -2.95
C PRO A 10 -22.71 7.52 -3.39
N GLN A 11 -22.85 6.34 -4.01
CA GLN A 11 -24.15 5.78 -4.40
C GLN A 11 -24.50 4.63 -3.44
N ARG A 12 -24.94 5.00 -2.23
CA ARG A 12 -25.19 4.03 -1.15
C ARG A 12 -26.33 3.09 -1.47
N ASP A 13 -26.19 1.85 -1.03
CA ASP A 13 -27.26 0.85 -1.10
C ASP A 13 -28.35 1.09 -0.04
N GLU A 14 -29.34 0.20 0.00
CA GLU A 14 -30.49 0.31 0.91
C GLU A 14 -30.11 0.26 2.39
N CYS A 15 -28.98 -0.37 2.73
CA CYS A 15 -28.46 -0.46 4.09
C CYS A 15 -27.46 0.66 4.40
N GLY A 16 -27.15 1.53 3.44
CA GLY A 16 -26.19 2.62 3.61
C GLY A 16 -24.73 2.21 3.37
N PHE A 17 -24.43 1.09 2.75
CA PHE A 17 -23.05 0.75 2.39
C PHE A 17 -22.72 1.25 0.98
N TRP A 18 -21.43 1.49 0.75
CA TRP A 18 -20.94 1.86 -0.56
C TRP A 18 -19.43 1.68 -0.66
N THR A 19 -18.94 1.17 -1.78
CA THR A 19 -17.51 1.12 -2.06
C THR A 19 -17.24 1.80 -3.38
N HIS A 20 -16.23 2.67 -3.40
CA HIS A 20 -15.80 3.34 -4.61
C HIS A 20 -15.42 2.27 -5.68
N PRO A 21 -15.85 2.39 -6.95
CA PRO A 21 -15.63 1.36 -7.97
C PRO A 21 -14.14 1.11 -8.29
N ASP A 22 -13.30 2.14 -8.14
CA ASP A 22 -11.84 2.02 -8.25
C ASP A 22 -11.15 1.77 -6.89
N TYR A 23 -11.88 1.42 -5.82
CA TYR A 23 -11.30 1.13 -4.51
C TYR A 23 -10.41 -0.11 -4.54
N PHE A 24 -9.66 -0.32 -3.46
CA PHE A 24 -8.77 -1.45 -3.34
C PHE A 24 -9.50 -2.79 -3.35
N GLU A 25 -9.00 -3.72 -4.18
CA GLU A 25 -9.37 -5.13 -4.17
C GLU A 25 -8.09 -5.97 -3.99
N PRO A 26 -8.09 -6.96 -3.07
CA PRO A 26 -6.96 -7.87 -2.93
C PRO A 26 -6.64 -8.61 -4.24
N ALA A 27 -5.35 -8.79 -4.53
CA ALA A 27 -4.90 -9.52 -5.71
C ALA A 27 -5.41 -10.98 -5.72
N ASP A 28 -5.53 -11.54 -6.93
CA ASP A 28 -5.95 -12.92 -7.17
C ASP A 28 -7.34 -13.29 -6.61
N GLY A 29 -8.21 -12.31 -6.33
CA GLY A 29 -9.56 -12.55 -5.82
C GLY A 29 -9.59 -13.10 -4.40
N ARG A 30 -8.57 -12.77 -3.59
CA ARG A 30 -8.50 -13.17 -2.19
C ARG A 30 -9.49 -12.39 -1.34
N GLU A 31 -9.93 -13.02 -0.26
CA GLU A 31 -10.73 -12.36 0.76
C GLU A 31 -9.92 -11.34 1.57
N TYR A 32 -8.64 -11.63 1.81
CA TYR A 32 -7.74 -10.77 2.58
C TYR A 32 -6.50 -10.36 1.77
N SER A 33 -6.11 -9.10 1.93
CA SER A 33 -4.88 -8.56 1.34
C SER A 33 -3.63 -9.07 2.02
N TYR A 34 -2.53 -9.15 1.28
CA TYR A 34 -1.22 -9.38 1.88
C TYR A 34 -0.73 -8.16 2.67
N PRO A 35 0.15 -8.36 3.68
CA PRO A 35 0.78 -7.26 4.39
C PRO A 35 1.43 -6.25 3.43
N GLY A 36 1.01 -4.99 3.53
CA GLY A 36 1.53 -3.88 2.73
C GLY A 36 0.89 -3.72 1.34
N GLU A 37 0.00 -4.61 0.91
CA GLU A 37 -0.65 -4.51 -0.40
C GLU A 37 -1.57 -3.28 -0.50
N PHE A 38 -2.37 -3.03 0.54
CA PHE A 38 -3.22 -1.85 0.63
C PHE A 38 -2.39 -0.55 0.68
N ALA A 39 -1.28 -0.54 1.43
CA ALA A 39 -0.38 0.62 1.48
C ALA A 39 0.26 0.91 0.10
N ALA A 40 0.65 -0.14 -0.64
CA ALA A 40 1.14 0.01 -2.00
C ALA A 40 0.05 0.52 -2.96
N TRP A 41 -1.20 0.12 -2.74
CA TRP A 41 -2.34 0.66 -3.49
C TRP A 41 -2.58 2.15 -3.21
N LEU A 42 -2.47 2.59 -1.95
CA LEU A 42 -2.54 4.02 -1.58
C LEU A 42 -1.44 4.83 -2.29
N ASP A 43 -0.19 4.34 -2.24
CA ASP A 43 0.96 4.99 -2.90
C ASP A 43 0.77 5.07 -4.42
N ALA A 44 0.31 3.98 -5.05
CA ALA A 44 0.05 3.93 -6.49
C ALA A 44 -1.08 4.87 -6.92
N ASN A 45 -2.07 5.10 -6.05
CA ASN A 45 -3.17 6.01 -6.27
C ASN A 45 -2.90 7.45 -5.80
N ARG A 46 -1.74 7.69 -5.17
CA ARG A 46 -1.34 9.00 -4.62
C ARG A 46 -2.37 9.54 -3.64
N VAL A 47 -2.91 8.68 -2.79
CA VAL A 47 -3.86 9.05 -1.73
C VAL A 47 -3.34 8.63 -0.36
N THR A 48 -3.77 9.34 0.67
CA THR A 48 -3.67 8.92 2.07
C THR A 48 -5.08 8.61 2.59
N GLY A 49 -5.15 7.85 3.69
CA GLY A 49 -6.39 7.32 4.21
C GLY A 49 -6.59 7.56 5.71
N LEU A 50 -7.85 7.65 6.12
CA LEU A 50 -8.25 7.67 7.53
C LEU A 50 -9.48 6.78 7.72
N LEU A 51 -9.39 5.85 8.67
CA LEU A 51 -10.53 5.06 9.12
C LEU A 51 -11.31 5.84 10.17
N GLN A 52 -12.62 5.96 9.99
CA GLN A 52 -13.55 6.52 10.96
C GLN A 52 -14.59 5.47 11.32
N TRP A 53 -14.76 5.22 12.60
CA TRP A 53 -15.79 4.31 13.11
C TRP A 53 -17.11 5.05 13.27
N MET A 54 -18.22 4.40 12.89
CA MET A 54 -19.56 4.96 13.07
C MET A 54 -19.84 5.33 14.52
N GLU A 55 -19.47 4.47 15.47
CA GLU A 55 -19.67 4.69 16.92
C GLU A 55 -19.10 6.02 17.43
N ASN A 56 -18.06 6.55 16.77
CA ASN A 56 -17.38 7.79 17.14
C ASN A 56 -17.93 9.02 16.40
N ASP A 57 -18.91 8.84 15.52
CA ASP A 57 -19.44 9.83 14.59
C ASP A 57 -20.98 9.92 14.56
N VAL A 58 -21.65 9.25 15.50
CA VAL A 58 -23.12 9.23 15.60
C VAL A 58 -23.60 9.59 17.00
N THR A 59 -24.90 9.86 17.14
CA THR A 59 -25.53 10.05 18.45
C THR A 59 -25.81 8.71 19.14
N ASP A 60 -26.03 8.73 20.45
CA ASP A 60 -26.38 7.55 21.23
C ASP A 60 -27.63 6.84 20.66
N GLU A 61 -28.64 7.59 20.20
CA GLU A 61 -29.85 7.00 19.61
C GLU A 61 -29.60 6.28 18.29
N GLN A 62 -28.62 6.75 17.49
CA GLN A 62 -28.23 6.08 16.24
C GLN A 62 -27.41 4.82 16.52
N LEU A 63 -26.60 4.84 17.58
CA LEU A 63 -25.85 3.67 18.04
C LEU A 63 -26.80 2.60 18.59
N GLU A 64 -27.77 2.98 19.41
CA GLU A 64 -28.81 2.06 19.92
C GLU A 64 -29.64 1.42 18.80
N ALA A 65 -29.95 2.18 17.74
CA ALA A 65 -30.66 1.63 16.57
C ALA A 65 -29.83 0.54 15.87
N LEU A 66 -28.52 0.78 15.67
CA LEU A 66 -27.60 -0.21 15.11
C LEU A 66 -27.52 -1.47 15.98
N GLU A 67 -27.37 -1.31 17.30
CA GLU A 67 -27.31 -2.42 18.25
C GLU A 67 -28.62 -3.22 18.35
N ALA A 68 -29.76 -2.57 18.09
CA ALA A 68 -31.07 -3.22 18.02
C ALA A 68 -31.20 -4.18 16.81
N GLY A 69 -30.21 -4.23 15.93
CA GLY A 69 -29.97 -5.34 15.01
C GLY A 69 -30.63 -5.19 13.64
N ASP A 70 -30.98 -3.98 13.23
CA ASP A 70 -31.40 -3.74 11.84
C ASP A 70 -30.19 -3.63 10.88
N GLY A 71 -28.99 -3.37 11.41
CA GLY A 71 -27.76 -3.24 10.62
C GLY A 71 -27.82 -2.12 9.58
N ASP A 72 -28.83 -1.25 9.68
CA ASP A 72 -29.15 -0.23 8.71
C ASP A 72 -28.44 1.07 9.10
N ILE A 73 -27.40 1.40 8.35
CA ILE A 73 -26.63 2.62 8.53
C ILE A 73 -27.02 3.72 7.54
N SER A 74 -28.14 3.57 6.81
CA SER A 74 -28.59 4.52 5.78
C SER A 74 -28.76 5.95 6.30
N LYS A 75 -29.07 6.10 7.59
CA LYS A 75 -29.23 7.40 8.27
C LYS A 75 -27.91 8.02 8.74
N TRP A 76 -26.84 7.25 8.86
CA TRP A 76 -25.54 7.79 9.23
C TRP A 76 -24.95 8.56 8.04
N ILE A 77 -24.55 9.80 8.26
CA ILE A 77 -23.85 10.62 7.26
C ILE A 77 -22.45 10.86 7.81
N PRO A 78 -21.41 10.16 7.30
CA PRO A 78 -20.06 10.28 7.82
C PRO A 78 -19.56 11.73 7.82
N THR A 79 -19.05 12.21 8.95
CA THR A 79 -18.46 13.55 9.05
C THR A 79 -17.06 13.54 8.45
N PRO A 80 -16.74 14.41 7.48
CA PRO A 80 -15.40 14.46 6.89
C PRO A 80 -14.36 14.81 7.96
N PRO A 81 -13.17 14.17 7.94
CA PRO A 81 -12.09 14.51 8.86
C PRO A 81 -11.61 15.95 8.69
N ALA A 82 -10.85 16.45 9.66
CA ALA A 82 -10.26 17.78 9.58
C ALA A 82 -9.35 17.94 8.35
N GLY A 83 -9.49 19.09 7.67
CA GLY A 83 -8.76 19.44 6.45
C GLY A 83 -9.63 19.31 5.19
N GLU A 84 -9.11 19.80 4.07
CA GLU A 84 -9.82 19.81 2.79
C GLU A 84 -9.45 18.60 1.91
N GLY A 85 -10.28 18.30 0.90
CA GLY A 85 -9.98 17.31 -0.13
C GLY A 85 -10.28 15.85 0.25
N TRP A 86 -10.95 15.62 1.37
CA TRP A 86 -11.45 14.30 1.74
C TRP A 86 -12.61 13.86 0.86
N PHE A 87 -12.61 12.60 0.47
CA PHE A 87 -13.72 11.92 -0.19
C PHE A 87 -13.84 10.50 0.34
N ILE A 88 -15.04 9.91 0.21
CA ILE A 88 -15.29 8.56 0.72
C ILE A 88 -14.66 7.54 -0.25
N GLY A 89 -13.84 6.65 0.30
CA GLY A 89 -13.34 5.47 -0.41
C GLY A 89 -14.27 4.28 -0.24
N SER A 90 -14.73 4.05 0.98
CA SER A 90 -15.76 3.05 1.27
C SER A 90 -16.51 3.33 2.57
N ILE A 91 -17.73 2.84 2.66
CA ILE A 91 -18.54 2.67 3.86
C ILE A 91 -18.89 1.19 3.87
N HIS A 92 -18.39 0.46 4.85
CA HIS A 92 -18.54 -0.99 4.94
C HIS A 92 -18.66 -1.42 6.39
N ASP A 93 -19.23 -2.60 6.59
CA ASP A 93 -19.26 -3.24 7.89
C ASP A 93 -17.96 -4.01 8.16
N THR A 94 -17.61 -4.13 9.43
CA THR A 94 -16.49 -4.95 9.90
C THR A 94 -16.98 -5.84 11.05
N GLU A 95 -16.15 -6.76 11.52
CA GLU A 95 -16.50 -7.60 12.68
C GLU A 95 -16.76 -6.77 13.96
N ASP A 96 -16.16 -5.59 14.04
CA ASP A 96 -16.30 -4.65 15.16
C ASP A 96 -17.31 -3.53 14.86
N GLY A 97 -18.02 -3.62 13.74
CA GLY A 97 -19.08 -2.70 13.32
C GLY A 97 -18.72 -1.79 12.15
N PRO A 98 -19.63 -0.86 11.79
CA PRO A 98 -19.53 -0.08 10.56
C PRO A 98 -18.47 1.02 10.60
N VAL A 99 -17.79 1.19 9.47
CA VAL A 99 -16.73 2.18 9.29
C VAL A 99 -16.89 2.95 7.98
N CYS A 100 -16.36 4.16 7.96
CA CYS A 100 -16.14 4.97 6.77
C CYS A 100 -14.63 5.15 6.57
N TYR A 101 -14.12 4.70 5.42
CA TYR A 101 -12.75 4.93 5.02
C TYR A 101 -12.66 6.17 4.13
N TRP A 102 -12.05 7.21 4.66
CA TRP A 102 -11.81 8.47 3.96
C TRP A 102 -10.49 8.43 3.20
N LEU A 103 -10.49 8.98 2.00
CA LEU A 103 -9.31 9.16 1.16
C LEU A 103 -9.09 10.64 0.86
N ARG A 104 -7.82 11.03 0.73
CA ARG A 104 -7.42 12.38 0.31
C ARG A 104 -6.20 12.31 -0.59
N PRO A 105 -6.13 13.07 -1.69
CA PRO A 105 -4.91 13.18 -2.49
C PRO A 105 -3.73 13.65 -1.65
N VAL A 106 -2.57 13.02 -1.80
CA VAL A 106 -1.36 13.41 -1.05
C VAL A 106 -0.90 14.83 -1.38
N GLU A 107 -1.27 15.36 -2.55
CA GLU A 107 -0.98 16.75 -2.95
C GLU A 107 -1.60 17.77 -1.99
N GLY A 108 -2.69 17.43 -1.30
CA GLY A 108 -3.32 18.26 -0.28
C GLY A 108 -2.72 18.13 1.11
N GLU A 109 -1.74 17.25 1.32
CA GLU A 109 -1.12 17.00 2.64
C GLU A 109 0.42 16.92 2.51
N PRO A 110 1.15 18.01 2.84
CA PRO A 110 2.58 18.10 2.61
C PRO A 110 3.41 16.97 3.20
N THR A 111 3.02 16.43 4.37
CA THR A 111 3.75 15.36 5.05
C THR A 111 3.62 14.05 4.28
N ALA A 112 2.41 13.66 3.89
CA ALA A 112 2.13 12.45 3.12
C ALA A 112 2.76 12.51 1.74
N LEU A 113 2.80 13.68 1.09
CA LEU A 113 3.52 13.85 -0.16
C LEU A 113 5.03 13.65 0.01
N ALA A 114 5.63 14.24 1.06
CA ALA A 114 7.05 14.06 1.37
C ALA A 114 7.37 12.59 1.67
N ASP A 115 6.51 11.92 2.44
CA ASP A 115 6.65 10.51 2.78
C ASP A 115 6.52 9.61 1.54
N LEU A 116 5.56 9.89 0.64
CA LEU A 116 5.43 9.17 -0.63
C LEU A 116 6.69 9.34 -1.49
N ILE A 117 7.19 10.57 -1.63
CA ILE A 117 8.42 10.84 -2.39
C ILE A 117 9.60 10.07 -1.79
N SER A 118 9.72 10.06 -0.47
CA SER A 118 10.76 9.31 0.25
C SER A 118 10.66 7.81 -0.02
N ARG A 119 9.46 7.21 0.10
CA ARG A 119 9.23 5.79 -0.20
C ARG A 119 9.56 5.45 -1.67
N CYS A 120 9.09 6.26 -2.62
CA CYS A 120 9.39 6.08 -4.03
C CYS A 120 10.90 6.17 -4.30
N HIS A 121 11.60 7.09 -3.64
CA HIS A 121 13.05 7.22 -3.77
C HIS A 121 13.79 5.99 -3.24
N VAL A 122 13.42 5.50 -2.05
CA VAL A 122 14.01 4.29 -1.47
C VAL A 122 13.79 3.07 -2.37
N GLU A 123 12.58 2.88 -2.91
CA GLU A 123 12.31 1.76 -3.79
C GLU A 123 13.07 1.89 -5.12
N ALA A 124 13.19 3.10 -5.68
CA ALA A 124 13.99 3.34 -6.88
C ALA A 124 15.48 3.00 -6.65
N LEU A 125 16.06 3.42 -5.53
CA LEU A 125 17.43 3.08 -5.16
C LEU A 125 17.62 1.57 -4.99
N LYS A 126 16.67 0.88 -4.37
CA LYS A 126 16.69 -0.58 -4.20
C LYS A 126 16.60 -1.30 -5.54
N ILE A 127 15.74 -0.87 -6.45
CA ILE A 127 15.65 -1.42 -7.82
C ILE A 127 16.99 -1.27 -8.53
N GLU A 128 17.59 -0.07 -8.47
CA GLU A 128 18.87 0.20 -9.11
C GLU A 128 20.02 -0.61 -8.49
N LEU A 129 20.05 -0.71 -7.17
CA LEU A 129 21.00 -1.56 -6.44
C LEU A 129 20.92 -3.01 -6.91
N LEU A 130 19.70 -3.58 -7.00
CA LEU A 130 19.51 -4.96 -7.44
C LEU A 130 19.89 -5.16 -8.90
N ARG A 131 19.62 -4.17 -9.77
CA ARG A 131 20.04 -4.19 -11.17
C ARG A 131 21.57 -4.20 -11.28
N LEU A 132 22.24 -3.28 -10.60
CA LEU A 132 23.71 -3.17 -10.59
C LEU A 132 24.36 -4.42 -9.97
N HIS A 133 23.79 -4.96 -8.90
CA HIS A 133 24.28 -6.21 -8.30
C HIS A 133 24.22 -7.39 -9.29
N ARG A 134 23.13 -7.53 -10.08
CA ARG A 134 23.02 -8.57 -11.12
C ARG A 134 24.08 -8.41 -12.20
N GLU A 135 24.28 -7.18 -12.70
CA GLU A 135 25.31 -6.91 -13.70
C GLU A 135 26.72 -7.15 -13.16
N CYS A 136 27.01 -6.68 -11.94
CA CYS A 136 28.29 -6.90 -11.28
C CYS A 136 28.57 -8.39 -11.07
N THR A 137 27.57 -9.17 -10.65
CA THR A 137 27.67 -10.63 -10.52
C THR A 137 28.01 -11.29 -11.85
N LYS A 138 27.37 -10.87 -12.94
CA LYS A 138 27.60 -11.39 -14.29
C LYS A 138 29.02 -11.09 -14.78
N VAL A 139 29.48 -9.86 -14.61
CA VAL A 139 30.83 -9.43 -15.01
C VAL A 139 31.91 -10.12 -14.17
N ALA A 140 31.71 -10.22 -12.85
CA ALA A 140 32.64 -10.91 -11.96
C ALA A 140 32.80 -12.40 -12.32
N HIS A 141 31.70 -13.08 -12.67
CA HIS A 141 31.74 -14.46 -13.16
C HIS A 141 32.50 -14.57 -14.49
N ALA A 142 32.24 -13.66 -15.44
CA ALA A 142 32.93 -13.66 -16.73
C ALA A 142 34.44 -13.44 -16.57
N TYR A 143 34.84 -12.50 -15.71
CA TYR A 143 36.25 -12.27 -15.35
C TYR A 143 36.88 -13.52 -14.74
N PHE A 144 36.24 -14.09 -13.71
CA PHE A 144 36.67 -15.36 -13.13
C PHE A 144 36.88 -16.42 -14.21
N CYS A 145 35.91 -16.63 -15.11
CA CYS A 145 36.00 -17.60 -16.19
C CYS A 145 37.18 -17.39 -17.14
N ALA A 146 37.58 -16.14 -17.38
CA ALA A 146 38.65 -15.78 -18.30
C ALA A 146 40.07 -15.91 -17.69
N CYS A 147 40.22 -15.91 -16.37
CA CYS A 147 41.53 -16.06 -15.72
C CYS A 147 42.10 -17.47 -15.91
N ASP A 148 43.40 -17.56 -16.22
CA ASP A 148 44.16 -18.80 -16.22
C ASP A 148 44.31 -19.37 -14.81
N LEU A 149 44.59 -20.68 -14.69
CA LEU A 149 44.80 -21.32 -13.38
C LEU A 149 46.00 -20.66 -12.66
N GLY A 150 45.73 -20.13 -11.46
CA GLY A 150 46.73 -19.42 -10.65
C GLY A 150 46.09 -18.56 -9.57
N GLU A 151 46.90 -17.75 -8.91
CA GLU A 151 46.47 -16.87 -7.80
C GLU A 151 45.37 -15.89 -8.23
N GLU A 152 45.46 -15.34 -9.44
CA GLU A 152 44.45 -14.42 -9.98
C GLU A 152 43.08 -15.08 -10.14
N ARG A 153 43.04 -16.35 -10.57
CA ARG A 153 41.78 -17.13 -10.67
C ARG A 153 41.15 -17.39 -9.31
N VAL A 154 41.96 -17.65 -8.29
CA VAL A 154 41.48 -17.83 -6.91
C VAL A 154 40.87 -16.53 -6.40
N ALA A 155 41.60 -15.41 -6.53
CA ALA A 155 41.13 -14.10 -6.12
C ALA A 155 39.85 -13.66 -6.87
N ALA A 156 39.79 -13.89 -8.19
CA ALA A 156 38.60 -13.62 -9.00
C ALA A 156 37.38 -14.45 -8.55
N GLY A 157 37.62 -15.71 -8.16
CA GLY A 157 36.58 -16.60 -7.65
C GLY A 157 36.02 -16.14 -6.31
N GLU A 158 36.88 -15.73 -5.39
CA GLU A 158 36.48 -15.16 -4.09
C GLU A 158 35.65 -13.88 -4.28
N MET A 159 36.12 -12.96 -5.14
CA MET A 159 35.40 -11.74 -5.47
C MET A 159 34.00 -12.03 -6.03
N TYR A 160 33.89 -12.97 -6.97
CA TYR A 160 32.59 -13.39 -7.50
C TYR A 160 31.67 -13.95 -6.41
N GLN A 161 32.17 -14.79 -5.50
CA GLN A 161 31.35 -15.33 -4.41
C GLN A 161 30.87 -14.23 -3.47
N GLN A 162 31.73 -13.28 -3.08
CA GLN A 162 31.34 -12.16 -2.22
C GLN A 162 30.24 -11.32 -2.87
N ILE A 163 30.42 -10.94 -4.13
CA ILE A 163 29.42 -10.15 -4.87
C ILE A 163 28.10 -10.92 -4.97
N ARG A 164 28.15 -12.21 -5.36
CA ARG A 164 26.96 -13.06 -5.53
C ARG A 164 26.17 -13.24 -4.22
N LEU A 165 26.85 -13.27 -3.07
CA LEU A 165 26.22 -13.51 -1.78
C LEU A 165 25.76 -12.22 -1.09
N ALA A 166 26.22 -11.04 -1.53
CA ALA A 166 25.96 -9.75 -0.88
C ALA A 166 24.47 -9.39 -0.69
N THR A 167 23.56 -9.92 -1.52
CA THR A 167 22.12 -9.67 -1.42
C THR A 167 21.32 -10.82 -0.81
N ARG A 168 21.97 -11.95 -0.48
CA ARG A 168 21.30 -13.04 0.24
C ARG A 168 21.16 -12.62 1.70
N ARG A 169 19.91 -12.42 2.15
CA ARG A 169 19.64 -12.36 3.59
C ARG A 169 19.96 -13.73 4.18
N GLY A 170 20.84 -13.76 5.19
CA GLY A 170 21.31 -14.99 5.82
C GLY A 170 20.15 -15.85 6.30
N GLY A 171 20.00 -17.03 5.71
CA GLY A 171 19.25 -18.12 6.30
C GLY A 171 20.18 -18.89 7.22
N TYR A 172 19.92 -18.78 8.52
CA TYR A 172 20.14 -19.84 9.48
C TYR A 172 18.78 -20.17 10.09
#